data_AF-A0A646KBL3-F1
#
_entry.id   AF-A0A646KBL3-F1
#
_cell.length_a   1.000
_cell.length_b   1.000
_cell.length_c   1.000
_cell.angle_alpha   90.00
_cell.angle_beta   90.00
_cell.angle_gamma   90.00
#
_symmetry.space_group_name_H-M   'P 1'
#
loop_
_entity.id
_entity.type
_entity.pdbx_description
1 polymer ?
#
loop_
_entity_poly.entity_id
_entity_poly.type
_entity_poly.pdbx_seq_one_letter_code
_entity_poly.pdbx_strand_id
1 'polypeptide(L)' 'MRRWWQEISGLVLPIACGGCGLPRTPLCEECAQELHGPGARRARPLPEPAGLPEVYAAA' A
#
# COMPACT_ATOMS: atom_id res chain seq x y z
N MET A 1 13.77 -11.41 -15.92
CA MET A 1 12.41 -11.14 -15.39
C MET A 1 12.29 -9.78 -14.72
N ARG A 2 13.06 -9.48 -13.66
CA ARG A 2 12.92 -8.25 -12.84
C ARG A 2 13.12 -6.93 -13.61
N ARG A 3 14.04 -6.90 -14.58
CA ARG A 3 14.35 -5.70 -15.38
C ARG A 3 13.27 -5.36 -16.42
N TRP A 4 12.72 -6.38 -17.07
CA TRP A 4 11.63 -6.19 -18.04
C TRP A 4 10.33 -5.73 -17.35
N TRP A 5 10.07 -6.24 -16.15
CA TRP A 5 8.96 -5.78 -15.30
C TRP A 5 9.13 -4.33 -14.84
N GLN A 6 10.36 -3.85 -14.60
CA GLN A 6 10.65 -2.45 -14.27
C GLN A 6 10.39 -1.48 -15.44
N GLU A 7 10.62 -1.91 -16.69
CA GLU A 7 10.36 -1.05 -17.85
C GLU A 7 8.86 -0.94 -18.15
N ILE A 8 8.12 -2.03 -18.06
CA ILE A 8 6.66 -2.01 -18.22
C ILE A 8 6.01 -1.17 -17.13
N SER A 9 6.47 -1.32 -15.88
CA SER A 9 5.93 -0.55 -14.77
C SER A 9 6.22 0.95 -14.91
N GLY A 10 7.39 1.36 -15.43
CA GLY A 10 7.68 2.77 -15.70
C GLY A 10 6.83 3.43 -16.79
N LEU A 11 6.22 2.65 -17.69
CA LEU A 11 5.35 3.14 -18.76
C LEU A 11 3.88 3.23 -18.35
N VAL A 12 3.45 2.43 -17.37
CA VAL A 12 2.05 2.31 -16.92
C VAL A 12 1.83 2.94 -15.55
N LEU A 13 2.87 3.06 -14.72
CA LEU A 13 2.78 3.65 -13.39
C LEU A 13 2.84 5.19 -13.44
N PRO A 14 2.27 5.85 -12.43
CA PRO A 14 2.24 7.30 -12.37
C PRO A 14 3.66 7.88 -12.39
N ILE A 15 3.82 9.05 -13.01
CA ILE A 15 5.07 9.85 -12.98
C ILE A 15 5.44 10.35 -11.57
N ALA A 16 4.70 9.93 -10.56
CA ALA A 16 4.77 10.34 -9.17
C ALA A 16 4.48 9.15 -8.25
N CYS A 17 4.93 9.21 -7.00
CA CYS A 17 4.69 8.19 -6.00
C CYS A 17 3.18 8.02 -5.77
N GLY A 18 2.70 6.79 -5.85
CA GLY A 18 1.29 6.48 -5.60
C GLY A 18 0.80 6.84 -4.19
N GLY A 19 1.72 6.96 -3.22
CA GLY A 19 1.41 7.36 -1.85
C GLY A 19 1.50 8.88 -1.63
N CYS A 20 2.69 9.46 -1.80
CA CYS A 20 2.96 10.87 -1.45
C CYS A 20 3.10 11.83 -2.64
N GLY A 21 3.06 11.35 -3.88
CA GLY A 21 3.21 12.18 -5.07
C GLY A 21 4.65 12.59 -5.42
N LEU A 22 5.67 12.05 -4.75
CA LEU A 22 7.08 12.32 -5.07
C LEU A 22 7.37 12.02 -6.55
N PRO A 23 7.98 12.95 -7.32
CA PRO A 23 8.17 12.76 -8.75
C PRO A 23 9.13 11.62 -9.09
N ARG A 24 8.93 11.02 -10.27
CA ARG A 24 9.80 9.99 -10.90
C ARG A 24 10.07 8.76 -10.04
N THR A 25 9.19 8.48 -9.09
CA THR A 25 9.32 7.36 -8.17
C THR A 25 7.96 6.69 -8.07
N PRO A 26 7.73 5.47 -8.58
CA PRO A 26 6.41 4.86 -8.57
C PRO A 26 5.85 4.62 -7.15
N LEU A 27 6.72 4.25 -6.21
CA LEU A 27 6.45 4.20 -4.78
C LEU A 27 7.78 4.47 -4.04
N CYS A 28 7.83 5.51 -3.21
CA CYS A 28 9.06 5.81 -2.46
C CYS A 28 9.21 4.85 -1.28
N GLU A 29 10.43 4.73 -0.77
CA GLU A 29 10.77 3.83 0.34
C GLU A 29 9.92 4.11 1.59
N GLU A 30 9.67 5.38 1.92
CA GLU A 30 8.82 5.77 3.05
C GLU A 30 7.37 5.27 2.87
N CYS A 31 6.75 5.53 1.72
CA CYS A 31 5.41 5.01 1.44
C CYS A 31 5.37 3.48 1.31
N ALA A 32 6.45 2.85 0.85
CA ALA A 32 6.56 1.39 0.82
C ALA A 32 6.66 0.82 2.24
N GLN A 33 7.37 1.49 3.16
CA GLN A 33 7.44 1.10 4.56
C GLN A 33 6.11 1.30 5.29
N GLU A 34 5.37 2.37 4.99
CA GLU A 34 4.02 2.54 5.53
C GLU A 34 3.08 1.43 5.01
N LEU A 35 3.04 1.20 3.70
CA LEU A 35 2.18 0.22 3.02
C LEU A 35 2.52 -1.25 3.34
N HIS A 36 3.80 -1.57 3.57
CA HIS A 36 4.24 -2.95 3.79
C HIS A 36 4.76 -3.22 5.20
N GLY A 37 4.92 -2.19 6.03
CA GLY A 37 5.62 -2.28 7.30
C GLY A 37 4.83 -3.10 8.31
N PRO A 38 3.82 -2.53 8.97
CA PRO A 38 3.07 -3.27 9.97
C PRO A 38 2.16 -4.32 9.32
N GLY A 39 2.32 -5.58 9.74
CA GLY A 39 1.39 -6.65 9.40
C GLY A 39 -0.05 -6.33 9.85
N ALA A 40 -1.02 -7.02 9.23
CA ALA A 40 -2.43 -6.78 9.45
C ALA A 40 -2.81 -6.84 10.94
N ARG A 41 -3.63 -5.88 11.38
CA ARG A 41 -4.09 -5.77 12.77
C ARG A 41 -5.61 -5.81 12.80
N ARG A 42 -6.17 -6.30 13.92
CA ARG A 42 -7.62 -6.35 14.10
C ARG A 42 -8.20 -4.94 14.11
N ALA A 43 -9.04 -4.62 13.13
CA ALA A 43 -9.81 -3.39 13.08
C ALA A 43 -11.11 -3.59 13.85
N ARG A 44 -11.33 -2.77 14.88
CA ARG A 44 -12.57 -2.79 15.68
C ARG A 44 -13.19 -1.40 15.69
N PRO A 45 -14.29 -1.20 14.96
CA PRO A 45 -15.13 -0.02 15.14
C PRO A 45 -15.58 0.07 16.60
N LEU A 46 -15.73 1.29 17.12
CA LEU A 46 -16.30 1.52 18.45
C LEU A 46 -17.65 2.25 18.30
N PRO A 47 -18.78 1.62 18.69
CA PRO A 47 -18.89 0.29 19.29
C PRO A 47 -18.68 -0.86 18.28
N GLU A 48 -18.30 -2.04 18.79
CA GLU A 48 -18.08 -3.22 17.95
C GLU A 48 -19.44 -3.79 17.48
N PRO A 49 -19.65 -4.00 16.17
CA PRO A 49 -20.91 -4.53 15.65
C PRO A 49 -21.08 -6.01 15.99
N ALA A 50 -22.21 -6.37 16.59
CA ALA A 50 -22.51 -7.75 16.96
C ALA A 50 -22.83 -8.63 15.74
N GLY A 51 -22.41 -9.90 15.78
CA GLY A 51 -22.74 -10.91 14.77
C GLY A 51 -21.94 -10.81 13.47
N LEU A 52 -21.01 -9.86 13.35
CA LEU A 52 -20.10 -9.75 12.20
C LEU A 52 -18.76 -10.46 12.47
N PRO A 53 -18.08 -10.98 11.44
CA PRO A 53 -16.77 -11.59 11.59
C PRO A 53 -15.70 -10.55 11.97
N GLU A 54 -14.61 -11.02 12.54
CA GLU A 54 -13.46 -10.17 12.84
C GLU A 54 -12.84 -9.64 11.54
N VAL A 55 -12.58 -8.34 11.49
CA VAL A 55 -11.93 -7.69 10.35
C VAL A 55 -10.52 -7.27 10.71
N TYR A 56 -9.59 -7.47 9.78
CA TYR A 56 -8.19 -7.10 9.90
C TYR A 56 -7.84 -6.10 8.80
N ALA A 57 -7.07 -5.07 9.15
CA ALA A 57 -6.61 -4.05 8.22
C ALA A 57 -5.07 -3.97 8.25
N ALA A 58 -4.49 -3.75 7.08
CA ALA A 58 -3.11 -3.31 6.88
C ALA A 58 -3.15 -1.94 6.19
N ALA A 59 -2.05 -1.19 6.28
CA ALA A 59 -1.88 0.06 5.55
C ALA A 59 -1.54 -0.21 4.09
#